data_AF-A0A4Q3RMC7-F1
#
_entry.id   AF-A0A4Q3RMC7-F1
#
_cell.length_a   1.000
_cell.length_b   1.000
_cell.length_c   1.000
_cell.angle_alpha   90.00
_cell.angle_beta   90.00
_cell.angle_gamma   90.00
#
_symmetry.space_group_name_H-M   'P 1'
#
loop_
_entity.id
_entity.type
_entity.pdbx_description
1 polymer ?
#
loop_
_entity_poly.entity_id
_entity_poly.type
_entity_poly.pdbx_seq_one_letter_code
_entity_poly.pdbx_strand_id
1 'polypeptide(L)'
;MHHQKETLQAVLNGLMTRYKERVPDVAAIFQAMVKEKVINDPSEIENDHIAFRTMGVKHLGIQSLEKIFLHYGYKRMDHYLFPEKKLDAYWYSPADPKDPRIFISELRVDDLSKETADLIRSYTDEVETDPVNHLDLNNPLAVDEFLHSGLWRLPTWADYNALSKESEYAAWTIYNRYYLNHFTISVHNLQQGYNTIADFNNFLERNGFVLNNASGKIKQSPDGGLLQSSTVANMTDALFANEDQHRIP
;
A
#
# COMPACT_ATOMS: atom_id res chain seq x y z
N MET A 1 -8.32 -20.89 14.85
CA MET A 1 -7.95 -21.14 13.43
C MET A 1 -9.07 -20.78 12.46
N HIS A 2 -10.26 -21.40 12.51
CA HIS A 2 -11.33 -21.08 11.54
C HIS A 2 -11.82 -19.62 11.61
N HIS A 3 -12.07 -19.11 12.82
CA HIS A 3 -12.54 -17.75 13.04
C HIS A 3 -11.55 -16.66 12.59
N GLN A 4 -10.25 -16.83 12.89
CA GLN A 4 -9.21 -15.88 12.46
C GLN A 4 -9.07 -15.80 10.94
N LYS A 5 -9.30 -16.92 10.22
CA LYS A 5 -9.30 -16.92 8.76
C LYS A 5 -10.47 -16.08 8.22
N GLU A 6 -11.66 -16.24 8.77
CA GLU A 6 -12.83 -15.43 8.38
C GLU A 6 -12.64 -13.95 8.67
N THR A 7 -12.08 -13.61 9.84
CA THR A 7 -11.72 -12.23 10.20
C THR A 7 -10.73 -11.64 9.21
N LEU A 8 -9.65 -12.37 8.87
CA LEU A 8 -8.67 -11.91 7.89
C LEU A 8 -9.32 -11.66 6.51
N GLN A 9 -10.15 -12.58 6.02
CA GLN A 9 -10.83 -12.41 4.73
C GLN A 9 -11.73 -11.17 4.74
N ALA A 10 -12.45 -10.92 5.83
CA ALA A 10 -13.27 -9.71 5.97
C ALA A 10 -12.41 -8.43 5.94
N VAL A 11 -11.25 -8.42 6.61
CA VAL A 11 -10.31 -7.28 6.58
C VAL A 11 -9.74 -7.05 5.17
N LEU A 12 -9.27 -8.10 4.50
CA LEU A 12 -8.74 -8.01 3.13
C LEU A 12 -9.80 -7.52 2.13
N ASN A 13 -11.04 -7.97 2.29
CA ASN A 13 -12.17 -7.50 1.47
C ASN A 13 -12.50 -6.02 1.73
N GLY A 14 -12.43 -5.57 2.99
CA GLY A 14 -12.60 -4.17 3.36
C GLY A 14 -11.55 -3.26 2.71
N LEU A 15 -10.27 -3.65 2.83
CA LEU A 15 -9.15 -2.97 2.16
C LEU A 15 -9.34 -2.88 0.65
N MET A 16 -9.70 -3.99 0.00
CA MET A 16 -9.90 -4.04 -1.45
C MET A 16 -11.08 -3.18 -1.90
N THR A 17 -12.18 -3.19 -1.14
CA THR A 17 -13.37 -2.41 -1.46
C THR A 17 -13.04 -0.91 -1.45
N ARG A 18 -12.43 -0.42 -0.37
CA ARG A 18 -12.12 1.01 -0.22
C ARG A 18 -11.02 1.46 -1.18
N TYR A 19 -10.03 0.61 -1.46
CA TYR A 19 -9.00 0.95 -2.44
C TYR A 19 -9.58 1.13 -3.85
N LYS A 20 -10.53 0.28 -4.26
CA LYS A 20 -11.23 0.41 -5.55
C LYS A 20 -12.04 1.71 -5.65
N GLU A 21 -12.59 2.21 -4.55
CA GLU A 21 -13.29 3.49 -4.51
C GLU A 21 -12.35 4.68 -4.75
N ARG A 22 -11.10 4.60 -4.26
CA ARG A 22 -10.10 5.68 -4.43
C ARG A 22 -9.28 5.56 -5.70
N VAL A 23 -9.10 4.36 -6.23
CA VAL A 23 -8.25 4.09 -7.41
C VAL A 23 -9.12 3.56 -8.55
N PRO A 24 -9.75 4.46 -9.34
CA PRO A 24 -10.72 4.07 -10.37
C PRO A 24 -10.14 3.15 -11.45
N ASP A 25 -8.82 3.23 -11.68
CA ASP A 25 -8.10 2.35 -12.60
C ASP A 25 -8.26 0.87 -12.25
N VAL A 26 -8.40 0.50 -10.97
CA VAL A 26 -8.57 -0.91 -10.59
C VAL A 26 -9.85 -1.47 -11.20
N ALA A 27 -10.96 -0.73 -11.07
CA ALA A 27 -12.24 -1.15 -11.65
C ALA A 27 -12.18 -1.19 -13.18
N ALA A 28 -11.52 -0.21 -13.81
CA ALA A 28 -11.35 -0.15 -15.25
C ALA A 28 -10.49 -1.31 -15.79
N ILE A 29 -9.39 -1.66 -15.12
CA ILE A 29 -8.54 -2.81 -15.47
C ILE A 29 -9.35 -4.10 -15.39
N PHE A 30 -10.13 -4.30 -14.31
CA PHE A 30 -10.93 -5.51 -14.14
C PHE A 30 -12.01 -5.63 -15.23
N GLN A 31 -12.66 -4.51 -15.58
CA GLN A 31 -13.60 -4.47 -16.70
C GLN A 31 -12.94 -4.81 -18.04
N ALA A 32 -11.72 -4.31 -18.29
CA ALA A 32 -10.95 -4.64 -19.48
C ALA A 32 -10.57 -6.13 -19.52
N MET A 33 -10.19 -6.71 -18.37
CA MET A 33 -9.88 -8.14 -18.25
C MET A 33 -11.11 -9.00 -18.56
N VAL A 34 -12.29 -8.66 -18.04
CA VAL A 34 -13.55 -9.36 -18.37
C VAL A 34 -13.90 -9.21 -19.85
N LYS A 35 -13.79 -7.98 -20.39
CA LYS A 35 -14.10 -7.69 -21.80
C LYS A 35 -13.23 -8.50 -22.77
N GLU A 36 -11.95 -8.64 -22.47
CA GLU A 36 -11.00 -9.44 -23.27
C GLU A 36 -10.99 -10.93 -22.89
N LYS A 37 -11.90 -11.36 -22.00
CA LYS A 37 -12.04 -12.75 -21.53
C LYS A 37 -10.73 -13.29 -20.92
N VAL A 38 -10.00 -12.44 -20.21
CA VAL A 38 -8.86 -12.81 -19.37
C VAL A 38 -9.32 -13.55 -18.11
N ILE A 39 -10.45 -13.10 -17.59
CA ILE A 39 -11.16 -13.65 -16.43
C ILE A 39 -12.66 -13.63 -16.73
N ASN A 40 -13.44 -14.49 -16.07
CA ASN A 40 -14.90 -14.41 -16.14
C ASN A 40 -15.47 -13.43 -15.12
N ASP A 41 -14.85 -13.37 -13.94
CA ASP A 41 -15.28 -12.57 -12.81
C ASP A 41 -14.06 -11.99 -12.06
N PRO A 42 -14.12 -10.76 -11.51
CA PRO A 42 -13.05 -10.18 -10.72
C PRO A 42 -12.60 -11.00 -9.50
N SER A 43 -13.41 -11.93 -9.00
CA SER A 43 -13.02 -12.85 -7.93
C SER A 43 -12.00 -13.91 -8.36
N GLU A 44 -11.76 -14.10 -9.66
CA GLU A 44 -10.70 -14.96 -10.19
C GLU A 44 -9.31 -14.31 -10.08
N ILE A 45 -9.23 -13.01 -9.76
CA ILE A 45 -7.96 -12.29 -9.65
C ILE A 45 -7.27 -12.65 -8.33
N GLU A 46 -6.14 -13.34 -8.45
CA GLU A 46 -5.25 -13.58 -7.34
C GLU A 46 -4.32 -12.39 -7.09
N ASN A 47 -4.21 -11.98 -5.82
CA ASN A 47 -3.36 -10.89 -5.41
C ASN A 47 -1.99 -11.43 -4.96
N ASP A 48 -0.93 -10.90 -5.55
CA ASP A 48 0.45 -11.26 -5.25
C ASP A 48 0.83 -10.76 -3.85
N HIS A 49 0.60 -9.48 -3.60
CA HIS A 49 0.80 -8.82 -2.31
C HIS A 49 -0.01 -7.53 -2.18
N ILE A 50 -0.08 -7.04 -0.95
CA ILE A 50 -0.58 -5.71 -0.58
C ILE A 50 0.51 -4.95 0.16
N ALA A 51 0.59 -3.64 -0.06
CA ALA A 51 1.67 -2.83 0.50
C ALA A 51 1.17 -1.69 1.38
N PHE A 52 1.85 -1.50 2.52
CA PHE A 52 1.64 -0.40 3.45
C PHE A 52 2.91 0.43 3.60
N ARG A 53 2.70 1.71 3.91
CA ARG A 53 3.75 2.66 4.28
C ARG A 53 3.51 3.14 5.70
N THR A 54 4.58 3.31 6.46
CA THR A 54 4.53 3.74 7.84
C THR A 54 5.64 4.77 8.12
N MET A 55 5.60 5.41 9.28
CA MET A 55 6.66 6.32 9.72
C MET A 55 7.53 5.59 10.72
N GLY A 56 8.85 5.51 10.49
CA GLY A 56 9.83 4.92 11.41
C GLY A 56 10.04 5.77 12.65
N VAL A 57 8.97 5.97 13.42
CA VAL A 57 8.90 6.71 14.68
C VAL A 57 8.20 5.85 15.71
N LYS A 58 8.27 6.28 16.97
CA LYS A 58 7.62 5.59 18.08
C LYS A 58 6.13 5.39 17.78
N HIS A 59 5.61 4.20 18.09
CA HIS A 59 4.19 3.83 17.96
C HIS A 59 3.62 3.71 16.54
N LEU A 60 4.34 4.15 15.50
CA LEU A 60 3.78 4.29 14.15
C LEU A 60 4.59 3.63 13.04
N GLY A 61 5.65 2.91 13.40
CA GLY A 61 6.48 2.14 12.46
C GLY A 61 5.93 0.74 12.15
N ILE A 62 6.72 -0.05 11.45
CA ILE A 62 6.44 -1.45 11.10
C ILE A 62 6.04 -2.25 12.33
N GLN A 63 6.73 -2.05 13.47
CA GLN A 63 6.46 -2.79 14.72
C GLN A 63 5.04 -2.59 15.28
N SER A 64 4.40 -1.46 14.98
CA SER A 64 3.00 -1.24 15.36
C SER A 64 2.08 -1.97 14.39
N LEU A 65 2.19 -1.68 13.10
CA LEU A 65 1.28 -2.19 12.08
C LEU A 65 1.38 -3.72 11.89
N GLU A 66 2.57 -4.29 12.04
CA GLU A 66 2.79 -5.73 11.84
C GLU A 66 2.01 -6.59 12.82
N LYS A 67 1.69 -6.08 14.02
CA LYS A 67 0.93 -6.80 15.04
C LYS A 67 -0.41 -7.31 14.50
N ILE A 68 -1.05 -6.55 13.62
CA ILE A 68 -2.31 -6.92 12.97
C ILE A 68 -2.11 -8.22 12.17
N PHE A 69 -1.11 -8.25 11.30
CA PHE A 69 -0.88 -9.38 10.40
C PHE A 69 -0.30 -10.59 11.13
N LEU A 70 0.59 -10.36 12.10
CA LEU A 70 1.10 -11.43 12.97
C LEU A 70 -0.04 -12.11 13.74
N HIS A 71 -1.03 -11.35 14.23
CA HIS A 71 -2.23 -11.91 14.86
C HIS A 71 -3.04 -12.81 13.92
N TYR A 72 -3.10 -12.47 12.63
CA TYR A 72 -3.73 -13.28 11.59
C TYR A 72 -2.86 -14.44 11.07
N GLY A 73 -1.74 -14.71 11.71
CA GLY A 73 -0.89 -15.88 11.41
C GLY A 73 0.12 -15.65 10.30
N TYR A 74 0.31 -14.40 9.84
CA TYR A 74 1.41 -14.08 8.96
C TYR A 74 2.75 -14.23 9.69
N LYS A 75 3.80 -14.52 8.92
CA LYS A 75 5.18 -14.62 9.42
C LYS A 75 6.02 -13.53 8.79
N ARG A 76 6.72 -12.76 9.61
CA ARG A 76 7.73 -11.79 9.14
C ARG A 76 8.88 -12.54 8.48
N MET A 77 9.29 -12.06 7.31
CA MET A 77 10.32 -12.68 6.48
C MET A 77 11.50 -11.72 6.34
N ASP A 78 12.10 -11.65 5.14
CA ASP A 78 13.34 -10.91 4.89
C ASP A 78 13.19 -9.40 5.11
N HIS A 79 14.30 -8.80 5.55
CA HIS A 79 14.49 -7.36 5.64
C HIS A 79 14.98 -6.82 4.30
N TYR A 80 14.39 -5.73 3.85
CA TYR A 80 14.84 -4.97 2.69
C TYR A 80 15.25 -3.57 3.11
N LEU A 81 16.41 -3.16 2.61
CA LEU A 81 16.95 -1.82 2.80
C LEU A 81 16.89 -1.05 1.48
N PHE A 82 16.34 0.16 1.49
CA PHE A 82 16.34 1.07 0.35
C PHE A 82 17.10 2.36 0.72
N PRO A 83 18.44 2.37 0.62
CA PRO A 83 19.27 3.46 1.12
C PRO A 83 18.93 4.82 0.48
N GLU A 84 18.73 4.85 -0.84
CA GLU A 84 18.43 6.07 -1.58
C GLU A 84 17.10 6.70 -1.16
N LYS A 85 16.12 5.86 -0.81
CA LYS A 85 14.80 6.32 -0.35
C LYS A 85 14.71 6.45 1.18
N LYS A 86 15.78 6.11 1.90
CA LYS A 86 15.85 6.06 3.37
C LYS A 86 14.73 5.19 3.97
N LEU A 87 14.46 4.01 3.40
CA LEU A 87 13.41 3.11 3.87
C LEU A 87 13.96 1.78 4.38
N ASP A 88 13.31 1.26 5.41
CA ASP A 88 13.36 -0.15 5.81
C ASP A 88 12.03 -0.81 5.42
N ALA A 89 12.07 -2.10 5.09
CA ALA A 89 10.84 -2.86 4.84
C ALA A 89 10.99 -4.34 5.21
N TYR A 90 9.84 -4.97 5.43
CA TYR A 90 9.71 -6.42 5.56
C TYR A 90 8.55 -6.90 4.71
N TRP A 91 8.66 -8.12 4.21
CA TRP A 91 7.52 -8.85 3.70
C TRP A 91 7.05 -9.90 4.70
N TYR A 92 5.77 -10.27 4.60
CA TYR A 92 5.14 -11.21 5.50
C TYR A 92 4.46 -12.31 4.69
N SER A 93 4.84 -13.55 4.98
CA SER A 93 4.25 -14.73 4.35
C SER A 93 2.90 -15.03 4.99
N PRO A 94 1.84 -15.26 4.20
CA PRO A 94 0.55 -15.69 4.73
C PRO A 94 0.62 -17.13 5.25
N ALA A 95 -0.37 -17.50 6.07
CA ALA A 95 -0.57 -18.88 6.48
C ALA A 95 -1.21 -19.74 5.37
N ASP A 96 -2.12 -19.16 4.59
CA ASP A 96 -2.72 -19.78 3.40
C ASP A 96 -2.04 -19.19 2.14
N PRO A 97 -1.43 -20.01 1.27
CA PRO A 97 -0.78 -19.53 0.06
C PRO A 97 -1.70 -18.78 -0.92
N LYS A 98 -3.02 -18.86 -0.76
CA LYS A 98 -4.00 -18.10 -1.54
C LYS A 98 -4.17 -16.66 -1.07
N ASP A 99 -3.78 -16.36 0.17
CA ASP A 99 -3.83 -15.00 0.69
C ASP A 99 -2.65 -14.18 0.13
N PRO A 100 -2.81 -12.87 -0.07
CA PRO A 100 -1.71 -12.03 -0.55
C PRO A 100 -0.59 -11.96 0.49
N ARG A 101 0.66 -11.83 0.05
CA ARG A 101 1.73 -11.38 0.95
C ARG A 101 1.46 -9.97 1.45
N ILE A 102 1.97 -9.62 2.62
CA ILE A 102 1.97 -8.23 3.08
C ILE A 102 3.38 -7.66 2.92
N PHE A 103 3.49 -6.45 2.39
CA PHE A 103 4.73 -5.69 2.38
C PHE A 103 4.53 -4.44 3.24
N ILE A 104 5.35 -4.27 4.28
CA ILE A 104 5.29 -3.09 5.13
C ILE A 104 6.64 -2.41 5.08
N SER A 105 6.64 -1.12 4.74
CA SER A 105 7.83 -0.27 4.74
C SER A 105 7.67 0.84 5.76
N GLU A 106 8.79 1.34 6.29
CA GLU A 106 8.85 2.55 7.11
C GLU A 106 9.91 3.52 6.59
N LEU A 107 9.60 4.81 6.70
CA LEU A 107 10.57 5.88 6.49
C LEU A 107 11.49 6.01 7.70
N ARG A 108 12.81 5.94 7.50
CA ARG A 108 13.81 6.20 8.53
C ARG A 108 13.88 7.71 8.80
N VAL A 109 12.99 8.20 9.65
CA VAL A 109 12.79 9.65 9.88
C VAL A 109 14.06 10.34 10.37
N ASP A 110 14.86 9.66 11.18
CA ASP A 110 16.11 10.21 11.73
C ASP A 110 17.23 10.36 10.69
N ASP A 111 17.07 9.81 9.48
CA ASP A 111 18.00 10.02 8.36
C ASP A 111 17.65 11.26 7.51
N LEU A 112 16.54 11.94 7.80
CA LEU A 112 16.09 13.14 7.07
C LEU A 112 16.75 14.41 7.61
N SER A 113 16.56 15.53 6.92
CA SER A 113 16.92 16.83 7.49
C SER A 113 16.19 17.06 8.82
N LYS A 114 16.80 17.84 9.70
CA LYS A 114 16.20 18.15 11.00
C LYS A 114 14.83 18.80 10.82
N GLU A 115 14.70 19.70 9.85
CA GLU A 115 13.47 20.40 9.51
C GLU A 115 12.36 19.42 9.10
N THR A 116 12.66 18.46 8.23
CA THR A 116 11.70 17.43 7.81
C THR A 116 11.34 16.49 8.94
N ALA A 117 12.32 16.05 9.74
CA ALA A 117 12.10 15.17 10.87
C ALA A 117 11.22 15.83 11.94
N ASP A 118 11.50 17.08 12.30
CA ASP A 118 10.70 17.87 13.25
C ASP A 118 9.27 18.06 12.72
N LEU A 119 9.11 18.34 11.41
CA LEU A 119 7.80 18.49 10.80
C LEU A 119 6.99 17.20 10.87
N ILE A 120 7.58 16.05 10.52
CA ILE A 120 6.92 14.73 10.67
C ILE A 120 6.51 14.51 12.13
N ARG A 121 7.43 14.76 13.07
CA ARG A 121 7.17 14.60 14.52
C ARG A 121 6.05 15.49 15.03
N SER A 122 5.91 16.69 14.48
CA SER A 122 4.80 17.58 14.83
C SER A 122 3.42 16.97 14.62
N TYR A 123 3.29 15.98 13.72
CA TYR A 123 2.06 15.24 13.46
C TYR A 123 2.04 13.91 14.22
N THR A 124 3.13 13.14 14.14
CA THR A 124 3.16 11.77 14.67
C THR A 124 3.17 11.71 16.19
N ASP A 125 3.70 12.75 16.85
CA ASP A 125 3.75 12.81 18.31
C ASP A 125 2.38 13.11 18.96
N GLU A 126 1.33 13.37 18.17
CA GLU A 126 -0.06 13.33 18.63
C GLU A 126 -0.46 11.91 19.09
N VAL A 127 0.22 10.88 18.60
CA VAL A 127 -0.04 9.47 18.93
C VAL A 127 0.84 9.05 20.10
N GLU A 128 0.31 9.25 21.31
CA GLU A 128 1.04 9.03 22.57
C GLU A 128 1.26 7.54 22.92
N THR A 129 0.45 6.64 22.35
CA THR A 129 0.55 5.19 22.56
C THR A 129 0.36 4.43 21.25
N ASP A 130 0.87 3.20 21.19
CA ASP A 130 0.72 2.35 20.01
C ASP A 130 -0.78 2.04 19.78
N PRO A 131 -1.36 2.52 18.67
CA PRO A 131 -2.80 2.45 18.49
C PRO A 131 -3.29 1.01 18.26
N VAL A 132 -2.43 0.12 17.75
CA VAL A 132 -2.79 -1.29 17.54
C VAL A 132 -2.93 -2.04 18.86
N ASN A 133 -2.31 -1.57 19.96
CA ASN A 133 -2.48 -2.20 21.28
C ASN A 133 -3.91 -2.08 21.83
N HIS A 134 -4.70 -1.12 21.34
CA HIS A 134 -6.08 -0.89 21.79
C HIS A 134 -7.13 -1.43 20.81
N LEU A 135 -6.68 -2.05 19.71
CA LEU A 135 -7.52 -2.55 18.64
C LEU A 135 -7.99 -3.99 18.94
N ASP A 136 -9.29 -4.25 18.85
CA ASP A 136 -9.81 -5.63 18.87
C ASP A 136 -9.53 -6.31 17.53
N LEU A 137 -8.41 -7.03 17.46
CA LEU A 137 -7.97 -7.73 16.25
C LEU A 137 -8.88 -8.91 15.85
N ASN A 138 -9.84 -9.32 16.70
CA ASN A 138 -10.83 -10.33 16.33
C ASN A 138 -12.08 -9.73 15.69
N ASN A 139 -12.27 -8.42 15.78
CA ASN A 139 -13.36 -7.71 15.14
C ASN A 139 -12.92 -7.14 13.78
N PRO A 140 -13.31 -7.76 12.65
CA PRO A 140 -12.83 -7.33 11.33
C PRO A 140 -13.27 -5.91 10.96
N LEU A 141 -14.42 -5.45 11.46
CA LEU A 141 -14.91 -4.09 11.21
C LEU A 141 -14.04 -3.06 11.93
N ALA A 142 -13.61 -3.35 13.16
CA ALA A 142 -12.72 -2.47 13.90
C ALA A 142 -11.35 -2.35 13.21
N VAL A 143 -10.81 -3.47 12.70
CA VAL A 143 -9.54 -3.47 11.96
C VAL A 143 -9.66 -2.77 10.61
N ASP A 144 -10.75 -2.99 9.87
CA ASP A 144 -11.03 -2.23 8.64
C ASP A 144 -11.11 -0.73 8.93
N GLU A 145 -11.92 -0.32 9.90
CA GLU A 145 -12.06 1.11 10.25
C GLU A 145 -10.71 1.71 10.64
N PHE A 146 -9.93 1.00 11.46
CA PHE A 146 -8.59 1.43 11.86
C PHE A 146 -7.66 1.69 10.67
N LEU A 147 -7.56 0.75 9.73
CA LEU A 147 -6.69 0.85 8.55
C LEU A 147 -7.12 1.96 7.56
N HIS A 148 -8.32 2.51 7.75
CA HIS A 148 -8.87 3.60 6.95
C HIS A 148 -9.06 4.90 7.75
N SER A 149 -8.61 4.94 9.00
CA SER A 149 -8.72 6.09 9.90
C SER A 149 -7.48 7.00 9.84
N GLY A 150 -7.67 8.27 10.20
CA GLY A 150 -6.57 9.20 10.42
C GLY A 150 -6.04 9.09 11.85
N LEU A 151 -4.74 8.88 12.01
CA LEU A 151 -4.08 8.78 13.32
C LEU A 151 -3.59 10.13 13.88
N TRP A 152 -3.56 11.15 13.03
CA TRP A 152 -3.19 12.52 13.37
C TRP A 152 -3.99 13.50 12.50
N ARG A 153 -3.93 14.79 12.84
CA ARG A 153 -4.60 15.87 12.09
C ARG A 153 -4.21 15.87 10.59
N LEU A 154 -5.07 16.39 9.72
CA LEU A 154 -4.70 16.59 8.31
C LEU A 154 -3.50 17.53 8.18
N PRO A 155 -2.54 17.27 7.26
CA PRO A 155 -1.45 18.19 7.00
C PRO A 155 -1.98 19.45 6.32
N THR A 156 -1.24 20.54 6.45
CA THR A 156 -1.42 21.70 5.56
C THR A 156 -0.84 21.39 4.18
N TRP A 157 -1.33 22.07 3.13
CA TRP A 157 -0.73 21.97 1.80
C TRP A 157 0.74 22.40 1.78
N ALA A 158 1.09 23.41 2.58
CA ALA A 158 2.46 23.88 2.72
C ALA A 158 3.39 22.80 3.27
N ASP A 159 2.96 22.09 4.32
CA ASP A 159 3.74 21.02 4.94
C ASP A 159 3.86 19.80 4.01
N TYR A 160 2.79 19.42 3.33
CA TYR A 160 2.83 18.38 2.32
C TYR A 160 3.88 18.67 1.24
N ASN A 161 3.88 19.90 0.71
CA ASN A 161 4.87 20.32 -0.28
C ASN A 161 6.29 20.36 0.31
N ALA A 162 6.45 20.84 1.55
CA ALA A 162 7.74 20.87 2.21
C ALA A 162 8.34 19.46 2.33
N LEU A 163 7.54 18.49 2.77
CA LEU A 163 7.94 17.08 2.84
C LEU A 163 8.25 16.52 1.46
N SER A 164 7.44 16.82 0.44
CA SER A 164 7.61 16.28 -0.91
C SER A 164 8.94 16.68 -1.57
N LYS A 165 9.53 17.82 -1.16
CA LYS A 165 10.83 18.29 -1.67
C LYS A 165 11.98 17.38 -1.25
N GLU A 166 11.89 16.75 -0.09
CA GLU A 166 12.92 15.82 0.40
C GLU A 166 12.51 14.36 0.20
N SER A 167 11.24 14.03 0.40
CA SER A 167 10.73 12.67 0.34
C SER A 167 9.26 12.61 -0.07
N GLU A 168 8.99 12.16 -1.30
CA GLU A 168 7.65 11.81 -1.75
C GLU A 168 6.99 10.76 -0.85
N TYR A 169 7.80 9.86 -0.27
CA TYR A 169 7.31 8.88 0.70
C TYR A 169 6.78 9.59 1.95
N ALA A 170 7.51 10.57 2.49
CA ALA A 170 7.07 11.34 3.65
C ALA A 170 5.76 12.09 3.37
N ALA A 171 5.67 12.78 2.23
CA ALA A 171 4.47 13.50 1.82
C ALA A 171 3.26 12.56 1.66
N TRP A 172 3.46 11.42 0.99
CA TRP A 172 2.40 10.43 0.83
C TRP A 172 1.96 9.85 2.17
N THR A 173 2.88 9.44 3.03
CA THR A 173 2.57 8.79 4.31
C THR A 173 1.98 9.78 5.30
N ILE A 174 2.42 11.05 5.32
CA ILE A 174 1.78 12.04 6.17
C ILE A 174 0.33 12.28 5.76
N TYR A 175 0.01 12.22 4.47
CA TYR A 175 -1.36 12.40 3.97
C TYR A 175 -2.23 11.14 4.09
N ASN A 176 -1.67 9.96 3.83
CA ASN A 176 -2.43 8.71 3.74
C ASN A 176 -2.39 7.86 5.02
N ARG A 177 -1.45 8.11 5.94
CA ARG A 177 -1.22 7.30 7.17
C ARG A 177 -1.07 5.81 6.84
N TYR A 178 -1.89 4.95 7.46
CA TYR A 178 -1.92 3.51 7.20
C TYR A 178 -2.85 3.08 6.07
N TYR A 179 -3.39 4.03 5.31
CA TYR A 179 -4.16 3.67 4.12
C TYR A 179 -3.32 2.78 3.20
N LEU A 180 -3.98 1.85 2.52
CA LEU A 180 -3.29 0.91 1.65
C LEU A 180 -2.59 1.66 0.51
N ASN A 181 -1.31 1.33 0.25
CA ASN A 181 -0.55 1.96 -0.81
C ASN A 181 -0.87 1.37 -2.19
N HIS A 182 -0.87 0.04 -2.31
CA HIS A 182 -1.26 -0.63 -3.55
C HIS A 182 -1.63 -2.10 -3.34
N PHE A 183 -2.37 -2.63 -4.31
CA PHE A 183 -2.56 -4.05 -4.58
C PHE A 183 -1.76 -4.46 -5.81
N THR A 184 -1.33 -5.72 -5.85
CA THR A 184 -0.57 -6.29 -6.97
C THR A 184 -1.25 -7.56 -7.48
N ILE A 185 -1.47 -7.65 -8.80
CA ILE A 185 -2.05 -8.82 -9.46
C ILE A 185 -0.96 -9.86 -9.75
N SER A 186 -1.23 -11.14 -9.43
CA SER A 186 -0.37 -12.26 -9.80
C SER A 186 -0.54 -12.62 -11.28
N VAL A 187 0.20 -11.93 -12.17
CA VAL A 187 0.03 -12.15 -13.62
C VAL A 187 0.34 -13.58 -14.05
N HIS A 188 1.28 -14.27 -13.38
CA HIS A 188 1.71 -15.63 -13.76
C HIS A 188 0.59 -16.69 -13.63
N ASN A 189 -0.49 -16.39 -12.91
CA ASN A 189 -1.66 -17.26 -12.77
C ASN A 189 -2.76 -16.96 -13.79
N LEU A 190 -2.59 -15.93 -14.63
CA LEU A 190 -3.51 -15.60 -15.70
C LEU A 190 -3.35 -16.57 -16.89
N GLN A 191 -4.30 -16.51 -17.83
CA GLN A 191 -4.22 -17.30 -19.05
C GLN A 191 -3.04 -16.88 -19.96
N GLN A 192 -2.63 -17.81 -20.83
CA GLN A 192 -1.54 -17.57 -21.79
C GLN A 192 -1.79 -16.31 -22.63
N GLY A 193 -0.76 -15.48 -22.79
CA GLY A 193 -0.85 -14.18 -23.48
C GLY A 193 -1.24 -13.02 -22.57
N TYR A 194 -1.42 -13.28 -21.27
CA TYR A 194 -1.52 -12.28 -20.20
C TYR A 194 -0.63 -12.65 -19.01
N ASN A 195 0.00 -13.81 -19.06
CA ASN A 195 0.67 -14.46 -17.94
C ASN A 195 2.15 -14.10 -17.77
N THR A 196 2.61 -13.09 -18.52
CA THR A 196 3.93 -12.48 -18.35
C THR A 196 3.74 -10.99 -18.10
N ILE A 197 4.68 -10.37 -17.39
CA ILE A 197 4.64 -8.92 -17.16
C ILE A 197 4.65 -8.14 -18.48
N ALA A 198 5.39 -8.63 -19.49
CA ALA A 198 5.44 -7.98 -20.81
C ALA A 198 4.08 -8.05 -21.52
N ASP A 199 3.43 -9.21 -21.53
CA ASP A 199 2.12 -9.39 -22.15
C ASP A 199 1.03 -8.61 -21.43
N PHE A 200 1.07 -8.61 -20.09
CA PHE A 200 0.12 -7.85 -19.28
C PHE A 200 0.32 -6.34 -19.45
N ASN A 201 1.56 -5.87 -19.57
CA ASN A 201 1.84 -4.46 -19.90
C ASN A 201 1.27 -4.08 -21.27
N ASN A 202 1.45 -4.92 -22.29
CA ASN A 202 0.86 -4.68 -23.61
C ASN A 202 -0.67 -4.62 -23.56
N PHE A 203 -1.30 -5.47 -22.72
CA PHE A 203 -2.73 -5.42 -22.43
C PHE A 203 -3.16 -4.11 -21.78
N LEU A 204 -2.43 -3.65 -20.77
CA LEU A 204 -2.72 -2.39 -20.08
C LEU A 204 -2.62 -1.20 -21.04
N GLU A 205 -1.52 -1.11 -21.81
CA GLU A 205 -1.28 0.01 -22.71
C GLU A 205 -2.28 0.06 -23.88
N ARG A 206 -2.65 -1.09 -24.47
CA ARG A 206 -3.67 -1.10 -25.54
C ARG A 206 -5.07 -0.72 -25.05
N ASN A 207 -5.33 -0.82 -23.75
CA ASN A 207 -6.56 -0.37 -23.10
C ASN A 207 -6.47 1.05 -22.54
N GLY A 208 -5.37 1.78 -22.82
CA GLY A 208 -5.22 3.19 -22.47
C GLY A 208 -4.64 3.47 -21.08
N PHE A 209 -4.21 2.43 -20.34
CA PHE A 209 -3.54 2.63 -19.06
C PHE A 209 -2.08 3.06 -19.27
N VAL A 210 -1.64 4.05 -18.49
CA VAL A 210 -0.27 4.56 -18.55
C VAL A 210 0.57 3.85 -17.49
N LEU A 211 1.67 3.22 -17.92
CA LEU A 211 2.61 2.55 -17.02
C LEU A 211 3.68 3.51 -16.50
N ASN A 212 4.05 3.34 -15.23
CA ASN A 212 5.18 4.05 -14.64
C ASN A 212 6.48 3.63 -15.33
N ASN A 213 7.24 4.61 -15.82
CA ASN A 213 8.50 4.40 -16.54
C ASN A 213 9.72 5.09 -15.89
N ALA A 214 9.62 5.54 -14.62
CA ALA A 214 10.70 6.28 -13.96
C ALA A 214 12.03 5.50 -13.87
N SER A 215 11.98 4.17 -13.86
CA SER A 215 13.15 3.28 -13.86
C SER A 215 12.98 2.12 -14.85
N GLY A 216 12.33 2.38 -15.99
CA GLY A 216 11.83 1.35 -16.89
C GLY A 216 10.46 0.80 -16.47
N LYS A 217 9.66 0.38 -17.45
CA LYS A 217 8.30 -0.17 -17.23
C LYS A 217 8.31 -1.51 -16.49
N ILE A 218 9.36 -2.32 -16.68
CA ILE A 218 9.54 -3.60 -15.99
C ILE A 218 10.74 -3.44 -15.07
N LYS A 219 10.48 -3.54 -13.77
CA LYS A 219 11.49 -3.52 -12.71
C LYS A 219 11.78 -4.96 -12.33
N GLN A 220 13.06 -5.31 -12.32
CA GLN A 220 13.52 -6.66 -11.99
C GLN A 220 14.32 -6.65 -10.70
N SER A 221 14.10 -7.63 -9.83
CA SER A 221 14.94 -7.84 -8.64
C SER A 221 16.38 -8.21 -9.03
N PRO A 222 17.38 -7.95 -8.15
CA PRO A 222 18.77 -8.28 -8.44
C PRO A 222 19.04 -9.77 -8.75
N ASP A 223 18.24 -10.68 -8.18
CA ASP A 223 18.33 -12.13 -8.42
C ASP A 223 17.54 -12.60 -9.66
N GLY A 224 16.81 -11.69 -10.31
CA GLY A 224 15.99 -11.96 -11.49
C GLY A 224 14.68 -12.69 -11.23
N GLY A 225 14.38 -13.07 -9.98
CA GLY A 225 13.22 -13.88 -9.61
C GLY A 225 11.89 -13.10 -9.53
N LEU A 226 11.95 -11.77 -9.50
CA LEU A 226 10.78 -10.90 -9.42
C LEU A 226 10.79 -9.88 -10.56
N LEU A 227 9.66 -9.81 -11.26
CA LEU A 227 9.38 -8.80 -12.27
C LEU A 227 8.11 -8.05 -11.86
N GLN A 228 8.15 -6.72 -11.87
CA GLN A 228 7.01 -5.88 -11.50
C GLN A 228 6.86 -4.71 -12.48
N SER A 229 5.61 -4.33 -12.72
CA SER A 229 5.22 -3.08 -13.36
C SER A 229 4.10 -2.44 -12.54
N SER A 230 3.86 -1.15 -12.74
CA SER A 230 2.75 -0.44 -12.09
C SER A 230 2.16 0.58 -13.05
N THR A 231 0.87 0.87 -12.90
CA THR A 231 0.27 2.06 -13.52
C THR A 231 0.86 3.33 -12.89
N VAL A 232 0.69 4.47 -13.55
CA VAL A 232 0.87 5.79 -12.95
C VAL A 232 -0.29 6.04 -11.99
N ALA A 233 0.01 6.55 -10.79
CA ALA A 233 -1.02 6.87 -9.81
C ALA A 233 -1.91 8.00 -10.34
N ASN A 234 -3.23 7.84 -10.20
CA ASN A 234 -4.18 8.87 -10.59
C ASN A 234 -4.13 10.05 -9.62
N MET A 235 -4.18 11.26 -10.15
CA MET A 235 -4.31 12.46 -9.34
C MET A 235 -5.74 12.54 -8.77
N THR A 236 -5.88 12.51 -7.45
CA THR A 236 -7.17 12.58 -6.74
C THR A 236 -7.33 13.91 -6.02
N ASP A 237 -8.58 14.40 -5.90
CA ASP A 237 -8.88 15.58 -5.09
C ASP A 237 -8.74 15.22 -3.61
N ALA A 238 -7.90 15.98 -2.91
CA ALA A 238 -7.49 15.75 -1.54
C ALA A 238 -7.81 16.95 -0.65
N LEU A 239 -8.37 16.68 0.52
CA LEU A 239 -8.70 17.68 1.53
C LEU A 239 -7.55 17.80 2.53
N PHE A 240 -7.03 19.01 2.69
CA PHE A 240 -5.99 19.38 3.65
C PHE A 240 -6.60 20.15 4.83
N ALA A 241 -5.78 20.48 5.82
CA ALA A 241 -6.20 21.34 6.93
C ALA A 241 -6.80 22.66 6.43
N ASN A 242 -7.72 23.24 7.21
CA ASN A 242 -8.46 24.47 6.88
C ASN A 242 -9.31 24.38 5.61
N GLU A 243 -9.82 23.19 5.29
CA GLU A 243 -10.69 22.92 4.14
C GLU A 243 -10.02 23.21 2.78
N ASP A 244 -8.69 23.26 2.74
CA ASP A 244 -7.93 23.50 1.53
C ASP A 244 -7.95 22.26 0.62
N GLN A 245 -8.13 22.43 -0.68
CA GLN A 245 -8.29 21.33 -1.64
C GLN A 245 -7.20 21.38 -2.72
N HIS A 246 -6.46 20.28 -2.86
CA HIS A 246 -5.42 20.12 -3.89
C HIS A 246 -5.50 18.75 -4.52
N ARG A 247 -4.90 18.60 -5.70
CA ARG A 247 -4.76 17.30 -6.34
C ARG A 247 -3.42 16.68 -6.00
N ILE A 248 -3.43 15.44 -5.53
CA ILE A 248 -2.22 14.66 -5.23
C ILE A 248 -2.27 13.26 -5.85
N PRO A 249 -1.12 12.60 -6.06
CA PRO A 249 -1.06 11.22 -6.54
C PRO A 249 -1.55 10.19 -5.51
#